data_AF-M1XR87-F1
#
_entry.id   AF-M1XR87-F1
#
_cell.length_a   1.000
_cell.length_b   1.000
_cell.length_c   1.000
_cell.angle_alpha   90.00
_cell.angle_beta   90.00
_cell.angle_gamma   90.00
#
_symmetry.space_group_name_H-M   'P 1'
#
loop_
_entity.id
_entity.type
_entity.pdbx_description
1 polymer ?
#
loop_
_entity_poly.entity_id
_entity_poly.type
_entity_poly.pdbx_seq_one_letter_code
_entity_poly.pdbx_strand_id
1 'polypeptide(L)'
;MDQLDPDGLPAVAEVTVRSPEELVITNTDGQLKNPDDLKALIRHMSSDEQVIPIPRVIDKARSLGTDREQTWVWIQRLYRRGEAYEPNTGDLRLVK
;
A
#
# COMPACT_ATOMS: atom_id res chain seq x y z
N MET A 1 -40.51 31.90 -2.12
CA MET A 1 -40.24 31.01 -3.26
C MET A 1 -39.15 31.68 -4.07
N ASP A 2 -37.96 31.15 -4.26
CA ASP A 2 -37.27 29.97 -3.76
C ASP A 2 -35.79 30.35 -3.92
N GLN A 3 -34.98 30.11 -2.90
CA GLN A 3 -33.58 30.51 -2.82
C GLN A 3 -32.78 29.58 -3.75
N LEU A 4 -32.28 30.10 -4.87
CA LEU A 4 -31.27 29.41 -5.69
C LEU A 4 -29.96 29.43 -4.90
N ASP A 5 -29.68 28.38 -4.15
CA ASP A 5 -28.37 28.15 -3.53
C ASP A 5 -27.31 28.04 -4.65
N PRO A 6 -26.27 28.90 -4.68
CA PRO A 6 -25.15 28.82 -5.60
C PRO A 6 -24.02 27.98 -5.00
N ASP A 7 -24.35 26.83 -4.39
CA ASP A 7 -23.36 25.92 -3.83
C ASP A 7 -23.17 24.76 -4.80
N GLY A 8 -22.51 25.07 -5.91
CA GLY A 8 -21.83 24.07 -6.74
C GLY A 8 -20.68 23.48 -5.94
N LEU A 9 -21.01 22.71 -4.90
CA LEU A 9 -20.08 21.84 -4.20
C LEU A 9 -19.36 21.04 -5.28
N PRO A 10 -18.01 21.04 -5.33
CA PRO A 10 -17.31 20.12 -6.20
C PRO A 10 -17.85 18.74 -5.83
N ALA A 11 -18.46 18.08 -6.83
CA ALA A 11 -18.94 16.71 -6.72
C ALA A 11 -17.94 15.98 -5.86
N VAL A 12 -18.41 15.54 -4.69
CA VAL A 12 -17.69 14.73 -3.72
C VAL A 12 -16.65 13.97 -4.50
N ALA A 13 -15.37 14.33 -4.31
CA ALA A 13 -14.28 13.59 -4.92
C ALA A 13 -14.49 12.19 -4.39
N GLU A 14 -15.15 11.38 -5.20
CA GLU A 14 -15.44 10.00 -4.91
C GLU A 14 -14.06 9.47 -4.67
N VAL A 15 -13.76 9.18 -3.40
CA VAL A 15 -12.58 8.41 -3.06
C VAL A 15 -12.92 7.05 -3.61
N THR A 16 -12.77 6.91 -4.93
CA THR A 16 -12.74 5.64 -5.62
C THR A 16 -11.65 4.92 -4.87
N VAL A 17 -12.04 4.02 -3.98
CA VAL A 17 -11.14 3.11 -3.31
C VAL A 17 -10.63 2.24 -4.44
N ARG A 18 -9.58 2.73 -5.10
CA ARG A 18 -8.92 2.06 -6.20
C ARG A 18 -8.51 0.71 -5.66
N SER A 19 -8.97 -0.36 -6.31
CA SER A 19 -8.47 -1.69 -6.04
C SER A 19 -6.93 -1.62 -6.06
N PRO A 20 -6.21 -2.31 -5.18
CA PRO A 20 -4.74 -2.28 -5.18
C PRO A 20 -4.16 -2.69 -6.54
N GLU A 21 -4.88 -3.50 -7.32
CA GLU A 21 -4.58 -3.76 -8.72
C GLU A 21 -4.63 -2.49 -9.56
N GLU A 22 -5.68 -1.68 -9.42
CA GLU A 22 -5.80 -0.37 -10.03
C GLU A 22 -4.78 0.62 -9.44
N LEU A 23 -4.27 0.46 -8.21
CA LEU A 23 -3.17 1.26 -7.65
C LEU A 23 -1.81 0.85 -8.24
N VAL A 24 -1.63 -0.44 -8.53
CA VAL A 24 -0.50 -1.01 -9.26
C VAL A 24 -0.56 -0.65 -10.76
N ILE A 25 -1.76 -0.49 -11.33
CA ILE A 25 -2.00 -0.17 -12.75
C ILE A 25 -2.13 1.35 -13.00
N THR A 26 -2.59 2.15 -12.03
CA THR A 26 -2.70 3.63 -12.12
C THR A 26 -1.51 4.38 -11.56
N ASN A 27 -0.58 3.70 -10.86
CA ASN A 27 0.81 4.13 -10.89
C ASN A 27 1.35 3.85 -12.29
N THR A 28 1.04 4.73 -13.24
CA THR A 28 1.62 4.74 -14.60
C THR A 28 3.16 4.86 -14.58
N ASP A 29 3.73 5.06 -13.38
CA ASP A 29 5.14 5.20 -13.08
C ASP A 29 5.75 3.94 -12.41
N GLY A 30 4.91 2.97 -12.00
CA GLY A 30 5.35 1.69 -11.43
C GLY A 30 6.16 1.79 -10.13
N GLN A 31 6.21 2.94 -9.46
CA GLN A 31 7.03 3.16 -8.25
C GLN A 31 6.19 3.16 -6.97
N LEU A 32 6.61 2.39 -5.96
CA LEU A 32 6.11 2.59 -4.60
C LEU A 32 6.63 3.94 -4.09
N LYS A 33 5.77 4.77 -3.51
CA LYS A 33 6.14 6.15 -3.08
C LYS A 33 6.17 6.31 -1.55
N ASN A 34 5.57 5.36 -0.82
CA ASN A 34 5.30 5.47 0.61
C ASN A 34 5.13 4.08 1.25
N PRO A 35 5.28 3.98 2.58
CA PRO A 35 5.07 2.73 3.31
C PRO A 35 3.64 2.17 3.16
N ASP A 36 2.63 3.01 2.97
CA ASP A 36 1.25 2.56 2.75
C ASP A 36 1.06 1.89 1.37
N ASP A 37 1.80 2.29 0.34
CA ASP A 37 1.87 1.58 -0.96
C ASP A 37 2.51 0.21 -0.79
N LEU A 38 3.59 0.13 0.00
CA LEU A 38 4.21 -1.15 0.34
C LEU A 38 3.23 -2.05 1.12
N LYS A 39 2.46 -1.48 2.05
CA LYS A 39 1.40 -2.20 2.78
C LYS A 39 0.32 -2.73 1.84
N ALA A 40 -0.13 -1.94 0.88
CA ALA A 40 -1.10 -2.35 -0.13
C ALA A 40 -0.55 -3.49 -1.01
N LEU A 41 0.73 -3.40 -1.42
CA LEU A 41 1.42 -4.45 -2.15
C LEU A 41 1.47 -5.75 -1.35
N ILE A 42 1.92 -5.69 -0.09
CA ILE A 42 2.01 -6.86 0.80
C ILE A 42 0.62 -7.50 0.98
N ARG A 43 -0.42 -6.67 1.16
CA ARG A 43 -1.81 -7.11 1.33
C ARG A 43 -2.34 -7.80 0.07
N HIS A 44 -1.99 -7.30 -1.12
CA HIS A 44 -2.33 -7.95 -2.38
C HIS A 44 -1.59 -9.29 -2.55
N MET A 45 -0.29 -9.32 -2.25
CA MET A 45 0.51 -10.55 -2.32
C MET A 45 0.06 -11.62 -1.31
N SER A 46 -0.58 -11.21 -0.20
CA SER A 46 -1.05 -12.08 0.87
C SER A 46 -2.58 -12.16 0.93
N SER A 47 -3.24 -12.24 -0.24
CA SER A 47 -4.71 -12.15 -0.38
C SER A 47 -5.52 -13.16 0.45
N ASP A 48 -4.91 -14.23 0.96
CA ASP A 48 -5.57 -15.24 1.80
C ASP A 48 -4.83 -15.55 3.12
N GLU A 49 -3.50 -15.73 3.09
CA GLU A 49 -2.78 -16.32 4.22
C GLU A 49 -1.57 -15.50 4.69
N GLN A 50 -1.83 -14.73 5.74
CA GLN A 50 -1.04 -14.39 6.94
C GLN A 50 0.48 -14.19 6.91
N VAL A 51 1.31 -14.66 5.99
CA VAL A 51 2.77 -14.44 6.09
C VAL A 51 3.40 -14.44 4.70
N ILE A 52 4.23 -13.43 4.42
CA ILE A 52 5.00 -13.36 3.19
C ILE A 52 6.50 -13.23 3.49
N PRO A 53 7.38 -14.00 2.82
CA PRO A 53 8.82 -13.84 3.02
C PRO A 53 9.26 -12.43 2.65
N ILE A 54 9.98 -11.77 3.55
CA ILE A 54 10.58 -10.43 3.36
C ILE A 54 11.37 -10.35 2.03
N PRO A 55 12.20 -11.34 1.65
CA PRO A 55 12.88 -11.33 0.35
C PRO A 55 11.94 -11.18 -0.83
N ARG A 56 10.74 -11.76 -0.78
CA ARG A 56 9.73 -11.70 -1.86
C ARG A 56 9.06 -10.33 -1.91
N VAL A 57 8.84 -9.69 -0.77
CA VAL A 57 8.38 -8.30 -0.68
C VAL A 57 9.43 -7.36 -1.29
N ILE A 58 10.69 -7.53 -0.93
CA ILE A 58 11.81 -6.75 -1.45
C ILE A 58 11.98 -6.93 -2.97
N ASP A 59 11.90 -8.17 -3.47
CA ASP A 59 12.01 -8.46 -4.89
C ASP A 59 10.87 -7.81 -5.70
N LYS A 60 9.64 -7.90 -5.17
CA LYS A 60 8.48 -7.27 -5.80
C LYS A 60 8.54 -5.75 -5.78
N ALA A 61 8.99 -5.15 -4.67
CA ALA A 61 9.22 -3.72 -4.57
C ALA A 61 10.31 -3.25 -5.55
N ARG A 62 11.37 -4.04 -5.72
CA ARG A 62 12.43 -3.78 -6.71
C ARG A 62 11.95 -3.85 -8.14
N SER A 63 11.08 -4.81 -8.47
CA SER A 63 10.40 -4.85 -9.77
C SER A 63 9.51 -3.62 -10.03
N LEU A 64 9.14 -2.91 -8.96
CA LEU A 64 8.42 -1.64 -8.96
C LEU A 64 9.38 -0.45 -8.76
N GLY A 65 10.64 -0.56 -9.18
CA GLY A 65 11.62 0.54 -9.13
C GLY A 65 12.02 1.01 -7.72
N THR A 66 11.63 0.31 -6.66
CA THR A 66 11.96 0.69 -5.28
C THR A 66 13.21 -0.01 -4.81
N ASP A 67 14.17 0.75 -4.27
CA ASP A 67 15.40 0.18 -3.79
C ASP A 67 15.21 -0.70 -2.53
N ARG A 68 16.13 -1.65 -2.32
CA ARG A 68 16.05 -2.61 -1.22
C ARG A 68 16.11 -1.91 0.14
N GLU A 69 16.99 -0.93 0.28
CA GLU A 69 17.15 -0.16 1.51
C GLU A 69 15.88 0.64 1.84
N GLN A 70 15.29 1.28 0.82
CA GLN A 70 14.06 2.05 0.97
C GLN A 70 12.88 1.14 1.37
N THR A 71 12.79 -0.04 0.74
CA THR A 71 11.80 -1.05 1.08
C THR A 71 11.97 -1.53 2.52
N TRP A 72 13.21 -1.77 2.97
CA TRP A 72 13.49 -2.16 4.35
C TRP A 72 13.08 -1.09 5.36
N VAL A 73 13.38 0.19 5.08
CA VAL A 73 12.94 1.33 5.90
C VAL A 73 11.42 1.35 6.05
N TRP A 74 10.68 1.05 4.99
CA TRP A 74 9.22 1.01 5.04
C TRP A 74 8.70 -0.19 5.82
N ILE A 75 9.29 -1.38 5.67
CA ILE A 75 8.98 -2.55 6.51
C ILE A 75 9.16 -2.20 7.99
N GLN A 76 10.29 -1.58 8.35
CA GLN A 76 10.54 -1.14 9.72
C GLN A 76 9.54 -0.09 10.21
N ARG A 77 9.05 0.80 9.34
CA ARG A 77 7.97 1.75 9.69
C ARG A 77 6.67 1.02 9.98
N LEU A 78 6.31 0.00 9.20
CA LEU A 78 5.12 -0.82 9.44
C LEU A 78 5.24 -1.57 10.78
N TYR A 79 6.42 -2.09 11.11
CA TYR A 79 6.70 -2.68 12.43
C TYR A 79 6.53 -1.67 13.57
N ARG A 80 7.09 -0.46 13.42
CA ARG A 80 6.96 0.59 14.42
C ARG A 80 5.51 1.06 14.61
N ARG A 81 4.70 1.06 13.54
CA ARG A 81 3.28 1.39 13.57
C ARG A 81 2.41 0.24 14.12
N GLY A 82 2.98 -0.94 14.38
CA GLY A 82 2.23 -2.13 14.78
C GLY A 82 1.34 -2.70 13.67
N GLU A 83 1.59 -2.33 12.42
CA GLU A 83 0.82 -2.74 11.25
C GLU A 83 1.40 -3.98 10.56
N ALA A 84 2.64 -4.31 10.89
CA ALA A 84 3.28 -5.55 10.49
C ALA A 84 4.06 -6.13 11.67
N TYR A 85 4.34 -7.42 11.62
CA TYR A 85 5.29 -8.08 12.50
C TYR A 85 6.02 -9.20 11.77
N GLU A 86 7.13 -9.62 12.36
CA GLU A 86 7.95 -10.71 11.87
C GLU A 86 7.67 -11.98 12.70
N PRO A 87 6.78 -12.91 12.26
CA PRO A 87 6.51 -14.14 13.01
C PRO A 87 7.71 -15.10 13.04
N ASN A 88 8.59 -15.07 12.04
CA ASN A 88 9.85 -15.83 11.95
C ASN A 88 10.93 -14.95 11.32
N THR A 89 12.23 -15.23 11.51
CA THR A 89 13.41 -14.40 11.16
C THR A 89 13.56 -13.95 9.69
N GLY A 90 12.59 -14.20 8.82
CA GLY A 90 12.59 -13.79 7.41
C GLY A 90 11.20 -13.58 6.80
N ASP A 91 10.18 -13.56 7.64
CA ASP A 91 8.77 -13.60 7.26
C ASP A 91 8.06 -12.33 7.72
N LEU A 92 7.20 -11.74 6.90
CA LEU A 92 6.44 -10.54 7.20
C LEU A 92 4.96 -10.86 7.25
N ARG A 93 4.29 -10.45 8.31
CA ARG A 93 2.84 -10.58 8.49
C ARG A 93 2.21 -9.22 8.74
N LEU A 94 1.18 -8.86 7.99
CA LEU A 94 0.38 -7.68 8.31
C LEU A 94 -0.58 -7.96 9.48
N VAL A 95 -0.72 -6.97 10.34
CA VAL A 95 -1.73 -6.94 11.42
C VAL A 95 -3.03 -6.37 10.84
N LYS A 96 -4.16 -6.97 11.23
CA LYS A 96 -5.49 -6.65 10.72
C LYS A 96 -6.00 -5.32 11.27
#